data_AF-A0A956JFW6-F1
#
_entry.id   AF-A0A956JFW6-F1
#
_cell.length_a   1.000
_cell.length_b   1.000
_cell.length_c   1.000
_cell.angle_alpha   90.00
_cell.angle_beta   90.00
_cell.angle_gamma   90.00
#
_symmetry.space_group_name_H-M   'P 1'
#
loop_
_entity.id
_entity.type
_entity.pdbx_description
1 polymer ?
#
loop_
_entity_poly.entity_id
_entity_poly.type
_entity_poly.pdbx_seq_one_letter_code
_entity_poly.pdbx_strand_id
1 'polypeptide(L)'
;AAGAWTCVEFMIDEDAGEIATWVDGAEVSGLRVDAEPTPDVDQQWHQKAMWRPTLGDLKIGWESYAGQAMTLWIDEVALAGARIGCG
;
A
#
# COMPACT_ATOMS: atom_id res chain seq x y z
N ALA A 1 15.93 3.92 9.05
CA ALA A 1 17.30 3.87 8.50
C ALA A 1 17.39 2.68 7.55
N ALA A 2 18.26 2.72 6.53
CA ALA A 2 18.44 1.55 5.66
C ALA A 2 19.11 0.38 6.40
N GLY A 3 18.85 -0.86 5.95
CA GLY A 3 19.45 -2.07 6.52
C GLY A 3 18.75 -2.65 7.75
N ALA A 4 17.61 -2.10 8.15
CA ALA A 4 16.71 -2.71 9.13
C ALA A 4 15.51 -3.35 8.44
N TRP A 5 14.96 -4.41 9.03
CA TRP A 5 13.67 -4.94 8.61
C TRP A 5 12.56 -3.97 9.01
N THR A 6 11.59 -3.81 8.13
CA THR A 6 10.41 -2.97 8.34
C THR A 6 9.20 -3.78 7.92
N CYS A 7 8.24 -3.92 8.82
CA CYS A 7 6.99 -4.58 8.49
C CYS A 7 6.13 -3.61 7.69
N VAL A 8 5.79 -3.98 6.46
CA VAL A 8 4.89 -3.20 5.60
C VAL A 8 3.65 -4.04 5.34
N GLU A 9 2.50 -3.50 5.71
CA GLU A 9 1.19 -4.10 5.47
C GLU A 9 0.35 -3.09 4.69
N PHE A 10 -0.41 -3.55 3.70
CA PHE A 10 -1.43 -2.74 3.05
C PHE A 10 -2.67 -3.59 2.80
N MET A 11 -3.83 -2.95 2.82
CA MET A 11 -5.10 -3.57 2.53
C MET A 11 -5.81 -2.77 1.45
N ILE A 12 -6.41 -3.50 0.52
CA ILE A 12 -7.17 -2.96 -0.59
C ILE A 12 -8.56 -3.60 -0.51
N ASP A 13 -9.57 -2.78 -0.24
CA ASP A 13 -10.96 -3.18 -0.28
C ASP A 13 -11.52 -2.82 -1.67
N GLU A 14 -11.66 -3.82 -2.54
CA GLU A 14 -12.15 -3.64 -3.91
C GLU A 14 -13.64 -3.23 -3.95
N ASP A 15 -14.41 -3.64 -2.94
CA ASP A 15 -15.84 -3.36 -2.84
C ASP A 15 -16.10 -1.94 -2.37
N ALA A 16 -15.32 -1.46 -1.41
CA ALA A 16 -15.40 -0.09 -0.92
C ALA A 16 -14.62 0.90 -1.82
N GLY A 17 -13.55 0.43 -2.48
CA GLY A 17 -12.58 1.29 -3.16
C GLY A 17 -11.59 1.93 -2.20
N GLU A 18 -11.31 1.28 -1.06
CA GLU A 18 -10.48 1.84 0.00
C GLU A 18 -9.10 1.22 0.02
N ILE A 19 -8.12 2.01 0.45
CA ILE A 19 -6.74 1.56 0.66
C ILE A 19 -6.28 2.06 2.02
N ALA A 20 -5.63 1.19 2.79
CA ALA A 20 -4.94 1.60 4.01
C ALA A 20 -3.57 0.91 4.08
N THR A 21 -2.60 1.64 4.66
CA THR A 21 -1.20 1.22 4.73
C THR A 21 -0.70 1.33 6.17
N TRP A 22 0.05 0.32 6.63
CA TRP A 22 0.69 0.30 7.93
C TRP A 22 2.20 0.05 7.78
N VAL A 23 2.97 0.73 8.63
CA VAL A 23 4.41 0.53 8.77
C VAL A 23 4.68 0.23 10.23
N ASP A 24 5.31 -0.91 10.50
CA ASP A 24 5.56 -1.41 11.85
C ASP A 24 4.28 -1.43 12.72
N GLY A 25 3.14 -1.77 12.09
CA GLY A 25 1.82 -1.87 12.71
C GLY A 25 1.07 -0.54 12.89
N ALA A 26 1.72 0.60 12.66
CA ALA A 26 1.11 1.92 12.76
C ALA A 26 0.56 2.37 11.40
N GLU A 27 -0.67 2.90 11.40
CA GLU A 27 -1.30 3.38 10.17
C GLU A 27 -0.62 4.65 9.66
N VAL A 28 -0.37 4.72 8.36
CA VAL A 28 0.20 5.89 7.71
C VAL A 28 -0.91 6.72 7.10
N SER A 29 -1.32 7.79 7.78
CA SER A 29 -2.46 8.63 7.37
C SER A 29 -2.32 9.24 5.97
N GLY A 30 -1.09 9.47 5.50
CA GLY A 30 -0.83 9.99 4.16
C GLY A 30 -0.91 8.93 3.04
N LEU A 31 -1.05 7.65 3.37
CA LEU A 31 -1.13 6.52 2.43
C LEU A 31 -2.45 5.78 2.63
N ARG A 32 -3.54 6.54 2.61
CA ARG A 32 -4.91 6.08 2.78
C ARG A 32 -5.77 6.59 1.63
N VAL A 33 -6.74 5.79 1.20
CA VAL A 33 -7.88 6.22 0.39
C VAL A 33 -9.12 5.74 1.09
N ASP A 34 -10.03 6.65 1.41
CA ASP A 34 -11.31 6.33 2.05
C ASP A 34 -12.47 7.09 1.42
N ALA A 35 -13.66 6.98 2.01
CA ALA A 35 -14.86 7.60 1.46
C ALA A 35 -14.88 9.14 1.55
N GLU A 36 -14.05 9.77 2.37
CA GLU A 36 -14.01 11.22 2.58
C GLU A 36 -12.80 11.86 1.89
N PRO A 37 -12.99 12.63 0.79
CA PRO A 37 -11.88 13.23 0.07
C PRO A 37 -11.05 14.20 0.93
N THR A 38 -9.80 13.84 1.18
CA THR A 38 -8.84 14.64 1.93
C THR A 38 -7.85 15.32 0.97
N PRO A 39 -7.74 16.67 0.99
CA PRO A 39 -6.76 17.40 0.19
C PRO A 39 -5.34 16.88 0.43
N ASP A 40 -4.56 16.78 -0.65
CA ASP A 40 -3.16 16.31 -0.63
C ASP A 40 -2.93 14.85 -0.15
N VAL A 41 -4.00 14.07 0.08
CA VAL A 41 -3.92 12.65 0.44
C VAL A 41 -4.59 11.79 -0.63
N ASP A 42 -5.92 11.86 -0.74
CA ASP A 42 -6.67 10.98 -1.63
C ASP A 42 -7.66 11.69 -2.56
N GLN A 43 -7.88 13.00 -2.40
CA GLN A 43 -8.83 13.78 -3.21
C GLN A 43 -8.67 13.55 -4.73
N GLN A 44 -7.45 13.31 -5.21
CA GLN A 44 -7.20 13.03 -6.62
C GLN A 44 -7.87 11.73 -7.10
N TRP A 45 -7.89 10.68 -6.28
CA TRP A 45 -8.49 9.39 -6.63
C TRP A 45 -10.01 9.51 -6.80
N HIS A 46 -10.64 10.41 -6.04
CA HIS A 46 -12.06 10.72 -6.12
C HIS A 46 -12.47 11.48 -7.40
N GLN A 47 -11.53 12.02 -8.18
CA GLN A 47 -11.85 12.70 -9.44
C GLN A 47 -12.29 11.72 -10.54
N LYS A 48 -11.96 10.43 -10.39
CA LYS A 48 -12.43 9.38 -11.29
C LYS A 48 -13.69 8.74 -10.71
N ALA A 49 -14.81 8.92 -11.40
CA ALA A 49 -16.09 8.33 -11.00
C ALA A 49 -15.94 6.81 -10.83
N MET A 50 -16.44 6.31 -9.69
CA MET A 50 -16.42 4.89 -9.33
C MET A 50 -15.01 4.26 -9.37
N TRP A 51 -13.96 5.01 -9.05
CA TRP A 51 -12.63 4.44 -8.91
C TRP A 51 -12.62 3.38 -7.81
N ARG A 52 -12.26 2.15 -8.17
CA ARG A 52 -12.00 1.01 -7.29
C ARG A 52 -10.95 0.13 -7.93
N PRO A 53 -9.85 -0.22 -7.25
CA PRO A 53 -8.85 -1.14 -7.80
C PRO A 53 -9.41 -2.56 -7.86
N THR A 54 -8.96 -3.32 -8.86
CA THR A 54 -9.19 -4.77 -8.98
C THR A 54 -7.83 -5.44 -9.16
N LEU A 55 -7.42 -6.25 -8.20
CA LEU A 55 -6.13 -6.89 -8.13
C LEU A 55 -6.12 -8.15 -9.00
N GLY A 56 -5.06 -8.29 -9.81
CA GLY A 56 -4.85 -9.48 -10.66
C GLY A 56 -3.68 -10.33 -10.22
N ASP A 57 -2.56 -9.69 -9.88
CA ASP A 57 -1.37 -10.33 -9.32
C ASP A 57 -0.64 -9.41 -8.33
N LEU A 58 0.22 -10.01 -7.51
CA LEU A 58 1.18 -9.29 -6.67
C LEU A 58 2.59 -9.59 -7.17
N LYS A 59 3.33 -8.54 -7.52
CA LYS A 59 4.74 -8.60 -7.90
C LYS A 59 5.53 -7.68 -6.98
N ILE A 60 6.61 -8.20 -6.41
CA ILE A 60 7.47 -7.45 -5.49
C ILE A 60 8.90 -7.47 -6.03
N GLY A 61 9.53 -6.30 -6.08
CA GLY A 61 10.85 -6.13 -6.65
C GLY A 61 11.27 -4.66 -6.69
N TRP A 62 12.13 -4.33 -7.65
CA TRP A 62 12.63 -2.97 -7.86
C TRP A 62 12.39 -2.53 -9.30
N GLU A 63 11.87 -1.32 -9.47
CA GLU A 63 11.66 -0.68 -10.77
C GLU A 63 12.16 0.76 -10.71
N SER A 64 12.95 1.18 -11.71
CA SER A 64 13.43 2.55 -11.83
C SER A 64 13.46 3.01 -13.29
N TYR A 65 12.65 4.01 -13.62
CA TYR A 65 12.66 4.64 -14.95
C TYR A 65 13.94 5.44 -15.21
N ALA A 66 14.57 5.97 -14.15
CA ALA A 66 15.83 6.71 -14.24
C ALA A 66 17.07 5.81 -14.15
N GLY A 67 16.90 4.48 -14.12
CA GLY A 67 17.99 3.51 -14.13
C GLY A 67 18.76 3.39 -12.82
N GLN A 68 18.20 3.83 -11.69
CA GLN A 68 18.85 3.66 -10.39
C GLN A 68 18.81 2.19 -9.95
N ALA A 69 19.88 1.74 -9.31
CA ALA A 69 19.95 0.43 -8.68
C ALA A 69 19.59 0.52 -7.20
N MET A 70 18.87 -0.48 -6.71
CA MET A 70 18.56 -0.68 -5.29
C MET A 70 18.69 -2.17 -4.98
N THR A 71 18.94 -2.49 -3.72
CA THR A 71 18.89 -3.85 -3.22
C THR A 71 17.90 -3.92 -2.06
N LEU A 72 16.90 -4.80 -2.19
CA LEU A 72 15.75 -4.92 -1.28
C LEU A 72 15.61 -6.37 -0.82
N TRP A 73 15.67 -6.62 0.49
CA TRP A 73 15.40 -7.96 1.05
C TRP A 73 13.92 -8.01 1.42
N ILE A 74 13.26 -9.10 1.04
CA ILE A 74 11.84 -9.32 1.28
C ILE A 74 11.73 -10.69 1.94
N ASP A 75 11.05 -10.73 3.07
CA ASP A 75 10.81 -11.95 3.84
C ASP A 75 9.39 -11.90 4.41
N GLU A 76 8.86 -13.06 4.82
CA GLU A 76 7.55 -13.22 5.46
C GLU A 76 6.37 -12.65 4.64
N VAL A 77 6.35 -12.95 3.32
CA VAL A 77 5.24 -12.53 2.45
C VAL A 77 4.00 -13.37 2.72
N ALA A 78 2.92 -12.72 3.13
CA ALA A 78 1.62 -13.34 3.35
C ALA A 78 0.49 -12.53 2.70
N LEU A 79 -0.57 -13.24 2.28
CA LEU A 79 -1.79 -12.66 1.71
C LEU A 79 -3.01 -13.23 2.44
N ALA A 80 -3.91 -12.35 2.85
CA ALA A 80 -5.13 -12.71 3.56
C ALA A 80 -6.25 -11.71 3.23
N GLY A 81 -7.50 -12.12 3.45
CA GLY A 81 -8.67 -11.23 3.34
C GLY A 81 -8.91 -10.35 4.57
N ALA A 82 -7.94 -10.28 5.49
CA ALA A 82 -8.01 -9.50 6.72
C ALA A 82 -6.58 -9.10 7.16
N ARG A 83 -6.47 -8.18 8.12
CA ARG A 83 -5.19 -7.75 8.73
C ARG A 83 -4.37 -8.95 9.21
N ILE A 84 -3.11 -9.01 8.78
CA ILE A 84 -2.08 -9.96 9.21
C ILE A 84 -1.32 -9.39 10.42
N GLY A 85 -0.99 -8.10 10.38
CA GLY A 85 -0.15 -7.45 11.39
C GLY A 85 1.34 -7.79 11.27
N CYS A 86 2.13 -7.40 12.28
CA CYS A 86 3.60 -7.39 12.23
C CYS A 86 4.29 -8.34 13.22
N GLY A 87 3.56 -9.37 13.71
CA GLY A 87 4.06 -10.35 14.68
C GLY A 87 3.06 -10.70 15.75
#